data_AF-A0A957BUD6-F1
#
_entry.id   AF-A0A957BUD6-F1
#
_cell.length_a   1.000
_cell.length_b   1.000
_cell.length_c   1.000
_cell.angle_alpha   90.00
_cell.angle_beta   90.00
_cell.angle_gamma   90.00
#
_symmetry.space_group_name_H-M   'P 1'
#
loop_
_entity.id
_entity.type
_entity.pdbx_description
1 polymer ?
#
loop_
_entity_poly.entity_id
_entity_poly.type
_entity_poly.pdbx_seq_one_letter_code
_entity_poly.pdbx_strand_id
1 'polypeptide(L)'
;MTRCQKHKTPFARSRILIFAILALLLAACNLTNQPQVPTPQPTPVPLAPLPTIPPLTTGIDSGVPLNNSTCLLTPANWIPYTVQPGDSLGAISVAVDTPLAELVANNCLENADTIYVEQVIYLPRAP
;
A
#
# COMPACT_ATOMS: atom_id res chain seq x y z
N MET A 1 -37.48 -62.54 37.70
CA MET A 1 -37.79 -62.09 36.33
C MET A 1 -36.76 -61.04 35.92
N THR A 2 -35.61 -61.49 35.39
CA THR A 2 -34.43 -60.65 35.19
C THR A 2 -34.49 -60.02 33.80
N ARG A 3 -34.75 -58.70 33.74
CA ARG A 3 -34.89 -57.95 32.49
C ARG A 3 -33.50 -57.64 31.92
N CYS A 4 -33.27 -58.14 30.70
CA CYS A 4 -32.07 -57.94 29.90
C CYS A 4 -31.90 -56.44 29.55
N GLN A 5 -30.81 -55.83 30.02
CA GLN A 5 -30.41 -54.46 29.67
C GLN A 5 -29.88 -54.43 28.24
N LYS A 6 -30.66 -53.87 27.32
CA LYS A 6 -30.32 -53.72 25.90
C LYS A 6 -29.38 -52.52 25.76
N HIS A 7 -28.07 -52.79 25.85
CA HIS A 7 -27.01 -51.84 25.54
C HIS A 7 -27.23 -51.28 24.11
N LYS A 8 -27.74 -50.05 24.01
CA LYS A 8 -27.75 -49.28 22.76
C LYS A 8 -26.34 -48.73 22.57
N THR A 9 -25.57 -49.39 21.72
CA THR A 9 -24.21 -49.01 21.34
C THR A 9 -24.20 -47.66 20.61
N PRO A 10 -23.42 -46.65 21.05
CA PRO A 10 -23.26 -45.38 20.34
C PRO A 10 -22.20 -45.50 19.22
N PHE A 11 -22.27 -46.57 18.41
CA PHE A 11 -21.19 -46.91 17.46
C PHE A 11 -21.32 -46.16 16.11
N ALA A 12 -22.53 -45.72 15.75
CA ALA A 12 -22.79 -45.07 14.47
C ALA A 12 -22.34 -43.59 14.41
N ARG A 13 -22.48 -42.84 15.51
CA ARG A 13 -22.14 -41.41 15.56
C ARG A 13 -20.63 -41.15 15.59
N SER A 14 -19.87 -42.04 16.25
CA SER A 14 -18.40 -41.97 16.32
C SER A 14 -17.76 -42.22 14.95
N ARG A 15 -18.30 -43.16 14.17
CA ARG A 15 -17.85 -43.42 12.80
C ARG A 15 -18.06 -42.23 11.87
N ILE A 16 -19.21 -41.56 11.94
CA ILE A 16 -19.50 -40.36 11.14
C ILE A 16 -18.53 -39.22 11.49
N LEU A 17 -18.24 -39.02 12.79
CA LEU A 17 -17.24 -38.04 13.24
C LEU A 17 -15.84 -38.39 12.72
N ILE A 18 -15.39 -39.64 12.83
CA ILE A 18 -14.08 -40.07 12.32
C ILE A 18 -13.98 -39.86 10.80
N PHE A 19 -15.01 -40.21 10.03
CA PHE A 19 -15.03 -39.95 8.59
C PHE A 19 -15.02 -38.46 8.26
N ALA A 20 -15.73 -37.63 9.02
CA ALA A 20 -15.75 -36.17 8.82
C ALA A 20 -14.40 -35.52 9.16
N ILE A 21 -13.73 -35.94 10.24
CA ILE A 21 -12.41 -35.43 10.64
C ILE A 21 -11.34 -35.88 9.63
N LEU A 22 -11.42 -37.13 9.16
CA LEU A 22 -10.53 -37.65 8.13
C LEU A 22 -10.71 -36.90 6.80
N ALA A 23 -11.95 -36.64 6.39
CA ALA A 23 -12.24 -35.84 5.19
C ALA A 23 -11.74 -34.38 5.31
N LEU A 24 -11.88 -33.76 6.49
CA LEU A 24 -11.36 -32.41 6.76
C LEU A 24 -9.82 -32.37 6.73
N LEU A 25 -9.15 -33.41 7.23
CA LEU A 25 -7.70 -33.55 7.20
C LEU A 25 -7.17 -33.78 5.77
N LEU A 26 -7.87 -34.57 4.94
CA LEU A 26 -7.47 -34.78 3.54
C LEU A 26 -7.61 -33.51 2.68
N ALA A 27 -8.52 -32.59 3.02
CA ALA A 27 -8.69 -31.33 2.29
C ALA A 27 -7.59 -30.29 2.57
N ALA A 28 -6.86 -30.42 3.70
CA ALA A 28 -5.85 -29.46 4.11
C ALA A 28 -4.48 -29.62 3.39
N CYS A 29 -4.26 -30.73 2.68
CA CYS A 29 -2.95 -31.04 2.10
C CYS A 29 -2.58 -30.20 0.86
N ASN A 30 -3.49 -29.34 0.34
CA ASN A 30 -3.27 -28.67 -0.95
C ASN A 30 -2.99 -27.14 -0.86
N LEU A 31 -2.91 -26.55 0.33
CA LEU A 31 -2.62 -25.11 0.49
C LEU A 31 -1.13 -24.74 0.46
N THR A 32 -0.23 -25.72 0.59
CA THR A 32 1.22 -25.47 0.72
C THR A 32 1.96 -25.41 -0.62
N ASN A 33 1.31 -25.82 -1.71
CA ASN A 33 1.96 -25.99 -3.02
C ASN A 33 1.56 -24.91 -4.05
N GLN A 34 1.34 -23.66 -3.61
CA GLN A 34 1.35 -22.56 -4.56
C GLN A 34 2.78 -22.46 -5.13
N PRO A 35 2.96 -22.50 -6.47
CA PRO A 35 4.20 -22.06 -7.08
C PRO A 35 4.49 -20.70 -6.48
N GLN A 36 5.58 -20.59 -5.73
CA GLN A 36 6.08 -19.29 -5.28
C GLN A 36 6.33 -18.53 -6.58
N VAL A 37 5.43 -17.61 -6.95
CA VAL A 37 5.74 -16.63 -8.00
C VAL A 37 7.00 -15.99 -7.47
N PRO A 38 8.16 -16.12 -8.15
CA PRO A 38 9.36 -15.46 -7.68
C PRO A 38 8.95 -14.01 -7.48
N THR A 39 8.97 -13.56 -6.22
CA THR A 39 8.80 -12.15 -5.92
C THR A 39 9.77 -11.46 -6.86
N PRO A 40 9.33 -10.48 -7.67
CA PRO A 40 10.25 -9.77 -8.53
C PRO A 40 11.35 -9.22 -7.63
N GLN A 41 12.51 -9.89 -7.66
CA GLN A 41 13.69 -9.40 -6.98
C GLN A 41 13.92 -8.02 -7.59
N PRO A 42 14.09 -6.95 -6.78
CA PRO A 42 14.38 -5.64 -7.33
C PRO A 42 15.59 -5.83 -8.24
N THR A 43 15.36 -5.80 -9.54
CA THR A 43 16.45 -5.79 -10.50
C THR A 43 17.22 -4.54 -10.12
N PRO A 44 18.53 -4.61 -9.82
CA PRO A 44 19.30 -3.39 -9.61
C PRO A 44 19.05 -2.54 -10.85
N VAL A 45 18.24 -1.50 -10.67
CA VAL A 45 17.95 -0.55 -11.73
C VAL A 45 19.34 -0.06 -12.14
N PRO A 46 19.72 -0.16 -13.43
CA PRO A 46 20.98 0.41 -13.87
C PRO A 46 21.04 1.81 -13.27
N LEU A 47 22.09 2.12 -12.50
CA LEU A 47 22.30 3.46 -12.00
C LEU A 47 22.42 4.33 -13.26
N ALA A 48 21.31 4.94 -13.66
CA ALA A 48 21.36 6.00 -14.65
C ALA A 48 22.34 7.02 -14.08
N PRO A 49 23.30 7.52 -14.87
CA PRO A 49 24.18 8.57 -14.40
C PRO A 49 23.30 9.68 -13.83
N LEU A 50 23.48 9.95 -12.54
CA LEU A 50 22.80 11.04 -11.84
C LEU A 50 22.92 12.28 -12.73
N PRO A 51 21.82 12.91 -13.17
CA PRO A 51 21.93 14.13 -13.94
C PRO A 51 22.75 15.12 -13.13
N THR A 52 23.85 15.62 -13.70
CA THR A 52 24.63 16.70 -13.09
C THR A 52 23.71 17.91 -13.02
N ILE A 53 23.10 18.11 -11.85
CA ILE A 53 22.21 19.26 -11.60
C ILE A 53 23.08 20.52 -11.77
N PRO A 54 22.76 21.43 -12.70
CA PRO A 54 23.43 22.73 -12.76
C PRO A 54 23.17 23.48 -11.45
N PRO A 55 24.13 24.27 -10.92
CA PRO A 55 23.91 25.03 -9.70
C PRO A 55 22.72 25.97 -9.90
N LEU A 56 21.67 25.76 -9.09
CA LEU A 56 20.51 26.63 -9.02
C LEU A 56 20.97 28.02 -8.57
N THR A 57 20.88 29.00 -9.45
CA THR A 57 21.08 30.40 -9.08
C THR A 57 19.76 30.89 -8.46
N THR A 58 19.69 30.87 -7.14
CA THR A 58 18.54 31.35 -6.38
C THR A 58 18.58 32.88 -6.30
N GLY A 59 17.84 33.53 -7.19
CA GLY A 59 17.32 34.88 -6.93
C GLY A 59 16.23 34.78 -5.88
N ILE A 60 16.44 35.39 -4.72
CA ILE A 60 15.44 35.58 -3.68
C ILE A 60 14.85 36.98 -3.87
N ASP A 61 13.63 37.06 -4.39
CA ASP A 61 12.77 38.24 -4.23
C ASP A 61 11.78 37.94 -3.09
N SER A 62 11.95 38.66 -1.99
CA SER A 62 11.21 38.51 -0.74
C SER A 62 10.06 39.50 -0.73
N GLY A 63 8.82 39.05 -0.95
CA GLY A 63 7.69 39.97 -1.02
C GLY A 63 6.28 39.43 -0.78
N VAL A 64 6.07 38.22 -0.24
CA VAL A 64 4.70 37.67 -0.06
C VAL A 64 4.40 37.35 1.42
N PRO A 65 3.27 37.84 2.00
CA PRO A 65 2.88 37.54 3.37
C PRO A 65 2.39 36.08 3.50
N LEU A 66 2.94 35.38 4.51
CA LEU A 66 2.58 34.01 4.90
C LEU A 66 1.29 33.99 5.72
N ASN A 67 0.15 33.67 5.08
CA ASN A 67 -1.08 33.37 5.83
C ASN A 67 -1.95 32.29 5.18
N ASN A 68 -1.37 31.12 4.90
CA ASN A 68 -2.09 29.84 4.89
C ASN A 68 -1.05 28.72 4.92
N SER A 69 -1.40 27.52 5.38
CA SER A 69 -0.50 26.35 5.50
C SER A 69 -0.07 25.75 4.15
N THR A 70 0.24 26.60 3.18
CA THR A 70 0.78 26.28 1.86
C THR A 70 2.30 26.31 1.92
N CYS A 71 2.94 25.27 1.37
CA CYS A 71 4.37 25.24 1.20
C CYS A 71 4.81 26.41 0.32
N LEU A 72 5.83 27.17 0.76
CA LEU A 72 6.33 28.33 0.00
C LEU A 72 6.94 27.97 -1.36
N LEU A 73 7.24 26.70 -1.55
CA LEU A 73 7.76 26.17 -2.80
C LEU A 73 6.65 25.72 -3.76
N THR A 74 5.39 25.65 -3.32
CA THR A 74 4.29 25.20 -4.18
C THR A 74 4.10 26.17 -5.36
N PRO A 75 4.21 25.71 -6.61
CA PRO A 75 3.96 26.54 -7.77
C PRO A 75 2.48 26.99 -7.83
N ALA A 76 2.24 28.25 -8.20
CA ALA A 76 0.90 28.83 -8.21
C ALA A 76 -0.08 28.15 -9.19
N ASN A 77 0.43 27.42 -10.19
CA ASN A 77 -0.37 26.69 -11.17
C ASN A 77 -0.73 25.26 -10.72
N TRP A 78 -0.34 24.86 -9.51
CA TRP A 78 -0.71 23.55 -8.97
C TRP A 78 -2.11 23.60 -8.37
N ILE A 79 -2.86 22.51 -8.56
CA ILE A 79 -4.21 22.33 -8.06
C ILE A 79 -4.20 21.53 -6.76
N PRO A 80 -5.10 21.84 -5.81
CA PRO A 80 -5.23 21.04 -4.60
C PRO A 80 -5.84 19.67 -4.91
N TYR A 81 -5.34 18.65 -4.24
CA TYR A 81 -5.80 17.27 -4.27
C TYR A 81 -5.92 16.76 -2.83
N THR A 82 -7.08 16.20 -2.51
CA THR A 82 -7.32 15.57 -1.21
C THR A 82 -6.97 14.09 -1.33
N VAL A 83 -5.98 13.65 -0.57
CA VAL A 83 -5.51 12.25 -0.57
C VAL A 83 -6.65 11.32 -0.19
N GLN A 84 -6.91 10.32 -1.03
CA GLN A 84 -7.99 9.36 -0.90
C GLN A 84 -7.53 8.07 -0.21
N PRO A 85 -8.46 7.27 0.36
CA PRO A 85 -8.14 5.95 0.88
C PRO A 85 -7.49 5.05 -0.18
N GLY A 86 -6.28 4.56 0.10
CA GLY A 86 -5.53 3.70 -0.81
C GLY A 86 -4.49 4.43 -1.68
N ASP A 87 -4.42 5.76 -1.59
CA ASP A 87 -3.40 6.53 -2.28
C ASP A 87 -2.00 6.30 -1.67
N SER A 88 -1.00 6.41 -2.54
CA SER A 88 0.41 6.56 -2.15
C SER A 88 1.03 7.68 -2.98
N LEU A 89 2.01 8.39 -2.42
CA LEU A 89 2.65 9.49 -3.14
C LEU A 89 3.35 9.00 -4.42
N GLY A 90 3.86 7.76 -4.41
CA GLY A 90 4.41 7.10 -5.60
C GLY A 90 3.37 6.84 -6.69
N ALA A 91 2.18 6.32 -6.34
CA ALA A 91 1.10 6.12 -7.31
C ALA A 91 0.61 7.46 -7.90
N ILE A 92 0.47 8.49 -7.06
CA ILE A 92 0.10 9.84 -7.49
C ILE A 92 1.17 10.41 -8.43
N SER A 93 2.45 10.30 -8.07
CA SER A 93 3.60 10.73 -8.88
C SER A 93 3.58 10.17 -10.29
N VAL A 94 3.26 8.87 -10.44
CA VAL A 94 3.11 8.22 -11.75
C VAL A 94 1.90 8.75 -12.50
N ALA A 95 0.75 8.90 -11.82
CA ALA A 95 -0.50 9.35 -12.43
C ALA A 95 -0.37 10.79 -13.00
N VAL A 96 0.24 11.68 -12.23
CA VAL A 96 0.50 13.07 -12.64
C VAL A 96 1.83 13.26 -13.34
N ASP A 97 2.51 12.17 -13.72
CA ASP A 97 3.84 12.11 -14.35
C ASP A 97 4.74 13.29 -13.92
N THR A 98 5.00 13.32 -12.61
CA THR A 98 5.84 14.29 -11.91
C THR A 98 6.76 13.52 -10.98
N PRO A 99 8.08 13.79 -10.96
CA PRO A 99 9.00 13.07 -10.08
C PRO A 99 8.60 13.15 -8.61
N LEU A 100 8.73 12.04 -7.88
CA LEU A 100 8.39 11.96 -6.46
C LEU A 100 9.09 13.05 -5.62
N ALA A 101 10.36 13.31 -5.91
CA ALA A 101 11.13 14.35 -5.23
C ALA A 101 10.57 15.76 -5.45
N GLU A 102 10.05 16.05 -6.65
CA GLU A 102 9.38 17.33 -6.92
C GLU A 102 8.07 17.43 -6.16
N LEU A 103 7.26 16.37 -6.11
CA LEU A 103 6.04 16.38 -5.31
C LEU A 103 6.33 16.61 -3.82
N VAL A 104 7.37 15.97 -3.27
CA VAL A 104 7.80 16.15 -1.88
C VAL A 104 8.22 17.58 -1.61
N ALA A 105 9.12 18.13 -2.44
CA ALA A 105 9.66 19.47 -2.24
C ALA A 105 8.60 20.56 -2.37
N ASN A 106 7.76 20.49 -3.41
CA ASN A 106 6.72 21.50 -3.67
C ASN A 106 5.54 21.40 -2.70
N ASN A 107 5.40 20.30 -1.95
CA ASN A 107 4.42 20.14 -0.88
C ASN A 107 5.01 20.25 0.53
N CYS A 108 6.31 20.52 0.66
CA CYS A 108 7.03 20.57 1.94
C CYS A 108 6.79 19.30 2.79
N LEU A 109 6.75 18.14 2.14
CA LEU A 109 6.59 16.86 2.84
C LEU A 109 7.93 16.47 3.47
N GLU A 110 7.90 16.09 4.74
CA GLU A 110 9.11 15.60 5.44
C GLU A 110 9.51 14.20 4.96
N ASN A 111 8.50 13.38 4.61
CA ASN A 111 8.70 12.00 4.18
C ASN A 111 7.74 11.65 3.03
N ALA A 112 8.29 11.15 1.93
CA ALA A 112 7.53 10.70 0.76
C ALA A 112 6.61 9.50 1.06
N ASP A 113 7.00 8.66 2.02
CA ASP A 113 6.25 7.47 2.42
C ASP A 113 5.11 7.79 3.39
N THR A 114 5.00 9.03 3.84
CA THR A 114 4.04 9.45 4.87
C THR A 114 3.10 10.51 4.32
N ILE A 115 1.99 10.06 3.75
CA ILE A 115 0.82 10.89 3.46
C ILE A 115 -0.42 10.27 4.11
N TYR A 116 -1.36 11.13 4.51
CA TYR A 116 -2.56 10.71 5.23
C TYR A 116 -3.81 10.94 4.38
N VAL A 117 -4.83 10.12 4.59
CA VAL A 117 -6.16 10.34 4.00
C VAL A 117 -6.72 11.68 4.46
N GLU A 118 -7.44 12.37 3.58
CA GLU A 118 -7.95 13.74 3.74
C GLU A 118 -6.85 14.83 3.82
N GLN A 119 -5.58 14.46 3.70
CA GLN A 119 -4.51 15.45 3.57
C GLN A 119 -4.65 16.17 2.23
N VAL A 120 -4.58 17.50 2.25
CA VAL A 120 -4.51 18.30 1.02
C VAL A 120 -3.04 18.42 0.60
N ILE A 121 -2.74 17.98 -0.61
CA ILE A 121 -1.49 18.22 -1.32
C ILE A 121 -1.79 18.99 -2.61
N TYR A 122 -0.77 19.55 -3.24
CA TYR A 122 -0.85 20.27 -4.49
C TYR A 122 -0.16 19.46 -5.59
N LEU A 123 -0.76 19.45 -6.77
CA LEU A 123 -0.32 18.68 -7.93
C LEU A 123 -0.35 19.55 -9.19
N PRO A 124 0.51 19.32 -10.20
CA PRO A 124 0.48 20.08 -11.45
C PRO A 124 -0.73 19.78 -12.34
N ARG A 125 -1.40 18.63 -12.11
CA ARG A 125 -2.61 18.19 -12.80
C ARG A 125 -3.37 17.17 -11.95
N ALA A 126 -4.61 16.86 -12.34
CA ALA A 126 -5.37 15.80 -11.69
C ALA A 126 -4.73 14.41 -12.00
N PRO A 127 -4.73 13.47 -11.04
CA PRO A 127 -4.30 12.08 -11.26
C PRO A 127 -5.13 11.34 -12.33
#